data_AF-A0A9D8X4T3-F1
#
_entry.id   AF-A0A9D8X4T3-F1
#
_cell.length_a   1.000
_cell.length_b   1.000
_cell.length_c   1.000
_cell.angle_alpha   90.00
_cell.angle_beta   90.00
_cell.angle_gamma   90.00
#
_symmetry.space_group_name_H-M   'P 1'
#
loop_
_entity.id
_entity.type
_entity.pdbx_description
1 polymer ?
#
loop_
_entity_poly.entity_id
_entity_poly.type
_entity_poly.pdbx_seq_one_letter_code
_entity_poly.pdbx_strand_id
1 'polypeptide(L)'
;MVDFKESPALYLIAGAVILFVLAQSLFFLVKAWQHGKELGIDKKKLKNAVTSSALFTVPSALSVLATVIALAPALGLVIPWVRLSVIGNLMYETTAAEAAMEAFGHQGGIAVPVTDPEVYAGVAWVMTLGICFSLVVLPFLAKPLNKKFLSAGKKEAEEAKADAENTAPADTKKKRNLGDFINKFATPAIFIGLIGAFIARAIIGAGKPETFGDGAGVLSIITLVVAVVVSILLEIFAKKLKLTWLEPFVMPIGMIIAMIAAIIFFNILPEDIAMLEWRG
;
A
#
# COMPACT_ATOMS: atom_id res chain seq x y z
N MET A 1 -28.64 16.59 14.24
CA MET A 1 -27.28 17.17 14.32
C MET A 1 -26.56 16.69 13.07
N VAL A 2 -26.06 17.59 12.23
CA VAL A 2 -25.33 17.20 11.01
C VAL A 2 -24.06 16.47 11.45
N ASP A 3 -23.81 15.28 10.91
CA ASP A 3 -22.58 14.53 11.19
C ASP A 3 -21.38 15.42 10.85
N PHE A 4 -20.52 15.69 11.84
CA PHE A 4 -19.39 16.62 11.67
C PHE A 4 -18.41 16.15 10.59
N LYS A 5 -18.38 14.84 10.31
CA LYS A 5 -17.56 14.21 9.26
C LYS A 5 -18.02 14.53 7.85
N GLU A 6 -19.29 14.92 7.69
CA GLU A 6 -19.94 15.16 6.40
C GLU A 6 -20.53 16.58 6.30
N SER A 7 -19.93 17.53 6.99
CA SER A 7 -20.40 18.92 6.93
C SER A 7 -20.24 19.51 5.51
N PRO A 8 -21.20 20.31 5.02
CA PRO A 8 -21.09 20.97 3.71
C PRO A 8 -19.83 21.82 3.56
N ALA A 9 -19.32 22.38 4.66
CA ALA A 9 -18.08 23.14 4.69
C ALA A 9 -16.86 22.27 4.37
N LEU A 10 -16.79 21.03 4.89
CA LEU A 10 -15.71 20.09 4.59
C LEU A 10 -15.70 19.70 3.12
N TYR A 11 -16.87 19.43 2.54
CA TYR A 11 -17.00 19.12 1.11
C TYR A 11 -16.59 20.28 0.21
N LEU A 12 -16.89 21.53 0.60
CA LEU A 12 -16.44 22.71 -0.14
C LEU A 12 -14.92 22.87 -0.12
N ILE A 13 -14.29 22.68 1.05
CA ILE A 13 -12.82 22.74 1.17
C ILE A 13 -12.18 21.62 0.34
N ALA A 14 -12.70 20.39 0.46
CA ALA A 14 -12.25 19.25 -0.34
C ALA A 14 -12.34 19.52 -1.84
N GLY A 15 -13.49 20.02 -2.30
CA GLY A 15 -13.70 20.39 -3.70
C GLY A 15 -12.73 21.46 -4.18
N ALA A 16 -12.48 22.48 -3.36
CA ALA A 16 -11.52 23.55 -3.68
C ALA A 16 -10.09 23.01 -3.83
N VAL A 17 -9.64 22.14 -2.93
CA VAL A 17 -8.30 21.51 -3.00
C VAL A 17 -8.18 20.63 -4.25
N ILE A 18 -9.16 19.78 -4.51
CA ILE A 18 -9.17 18.90 -5.69
C ILE A 18 -9.14 19.74 -6.97
N LEU A 19 -9.95 20.78 -7.05
CA LEU A 19 -9.99 21.66 -8.21
C LEU A 19 -8.66 22.39 -8.44
N PHE A 20 -8.02 22.85 -7.36
CA PHE A 20 -6.69 23.46 -7.43
C PHE A 20 -5.65 22.48 -7.99
N VAL A 21 -5.60 21.25 -7.48
CA VAL A 21 -4.66 20.22 -7.95
C VAL A 21 -4.94 19.82 -9.40
N LEU A 22 -6.21 19.69 -9.79
CA LEU A 22 -6.59 19.43 -11.18
C LEU A 22 -6.13 20.55 -12.11
N ALA A 23 -6.32 21.81 -11.70
CA ALA A 23 -5.86 22.97 -12.48
C ALA A 23 -4.33 22.95 -12.64
N GLN A 24 -3.58 22.66 -11.58
CA GLN A 24 -2.11 22.52 -11.64
C GLN A 24 -1.69 21.36 -12.56
N SER A 25 -2.32 20.19 -12.44
CA SER A 25 -2.05 19.03 -13.28
C SER A 25 -2.25 19.34 -14.77
N LEU A 26 -3.37 19.98 -15.10
CA LEU A 26 -3.66 20.42 -16.48
C LEU A 26 -2.65 21.45 -16.98
N PHE A 27 -2.29 22.43 -16.15
CA PHE A 27 -1.28 23.44 -16.49
C PHE A 27 0.08 22.80 -16.83
N PHE A 28 0.55 21.86 -16.02
CA PHE A 28 1.81 21.16 -16.28
C PHE A 28 1.71 20.21 -17.48
N LEU A 29 0.57 19.55 -17.68
CA LEU A 29 0.35 18.69 -18.85
C LEU A 29 0.44 19.50 -20.15
N VAL A 30 -0.17 20.68 -20.20
CA VAL A 30 -0.10 21.58 -21.37
C VAL A 30 1.33 22.04 -21.63
N LYS A 31 2.07 22.44 -20.58
CA LYS A 31 3.47 22.84 -20.73
C LYS A 31 4.36 21.68 -21.18
N ALA A 32 4.20 20.49 -20.60
CA ALA A 32 4.94 19.30 -21.01
C ALA A 32 4.68 18.93 -22.48
N TRP A 33 3.43 19.10 -22.94
CA TRP A 33 3.04 18.88 -24.32
C TRP A 33 3.66 19.92 -25.28
N GLN A 34 3.70 21.19 -24.89
CA GLN A 34 4.37 22.25 -25.66
C GLN A 34 5.88 22.00 -25.76
N HIS A 35 6.52 21.70 -24.63
CA HIS A 35 7.95 21.42 -24.59
C HIS A 35 8.34 20.16 -25.39
N GLY A 36 7.50 19.11 -25.32
CA GLY A 36 7.69 17.91 -26.15
C GLY A 36 7.66 18.21 -27.65
N LYS A 37 6.85 19.18 -28.10
CA LYS A 37 6.84 19.64 -29.49
C LYS A 37 8.10 20.44 -29.86
N GLU A 38 8.57 21.31 -28.96
CA GLU A 38 9.81 22.09 -29.17
C GLU A 38 11.03 21.17 -29.32
N LEU A 39 11.05 20.06 -28.59
CA LEU A 39 12.07 19.01 -28.69
C LEU A 39 11.95 18.12 -29.93
N GLY A 40 10.97 18.37 -30.82
CA GLY A 40 10.76 17.61 -32.04
C GLY A 40 10.18 16.21 -31.84
N ILE A 41 9.54 15.92 -30.69
CA ILE A 41 8.89 14.63 -30.46
C ILE A 41 7.67 14.50 -31.36
N ASP A 42 7.60 13.38 -32.09
CA ASP A 42 6.49 13.08 -32.98
C ASP A 42 5.13 13.12 -32.24
N LYS A 43 4.16 13.84 -32.83
CA LYS A 43 2.83 14.08 -32.26
C LYS A 43 2.04 12.78 -32.03
N LYS A 44 2.28 11.73 -32.82
CA LYS A 44 1.69 10.40 -32.66
C LYS A 44 2.26 9.69 -31.43
N LYS A 45 3.57 9.84 -31.16
CA LYS A 45 4.19 9.31 -29.93
C LYS A 45 3.67 10.02 -28.67
N LEU A 46 3.54 11.35 -28.72
CA LEU A 46 2.92 12.14 -27.64
C LEU A 46 1.48 11.69 -27.34
N LYS A 47 0.65 11.53 -28.38
CA LYS A 47 -0.73 11.03 -28.24
C LYS A 47 -0.77 9.62 -27.65
N ASN A 48 0.05 8.71 -28.18
CA ASN A 48 0.11 7.34 -27.68
C ASN A 48 0.52 7.29 -26.20
N ALA A 49 1.51 8.09 -25.78
CA ALA A 49 1.94 8.16 -24.39
C ALA A 49 0.81 8.64 -23.46
N VAL A 50 0.07 9.68 -23.85
CA VAL A 50 -1.08 10.18 -23.07
C VAL A 50 -2.18 9.13 -23.01
N THR A 51 -2.56 8.52 -24.15
CA THR A 51 -3.62 7.50 -24.19
C THR A 51 -3.28 6.28 -23.35
N SER A 52 -2.04 5.77 -23.44
CA SER A 52 -1.59 4.63 -22.63
C SER A 52 -1.57 4.97 -21.15
N SER A 53 -1.14 6.19 -20.77
CA SER A 53 -1.13 6.64 -19.37
C SER A 53 -2.55 6.80 -18.82
N ALA A 54 -3.47 7.36 -19.61
CA ALA A 54 -4.86 7.53 -19.23
C ALA A 54 -5.57 6.18 -19.04
N LEU A 55 -5.37 5.23 -19.98
CA LEU A 55 -5.91 3.88 -19.88
C LEU A 55 -5.35 3.14 -18.66
N PHE A 56 -4.05 3.29 -18.38
CA PHE A 56 -3.40 2.67 -17.23
C PHE A 56 -3.85 3.25 -15.88
N THR A 57 -4.37 4.49 -15.88
CA THR A 57 -4.85 5.14 -14.64
C THR A 57 -6.21 4.58 -14.19
N VAL A 58 -7.02 4.00 -15.08
CA VAL A 58 -8.37 3.52 -14.74
C VAL A 58 -8.36 2.45 -13.65
N PRO A 59 -7.58 1.35 -13.75
CA PRO A 59 -7.52 0.35 -12.68
C PRO A 59 -6.98 0.93 -11.36
N SER A 60 -5.96 1.79 -11.43
CA SER A 60 -5.40 2.45 -10.23
C SER A 60 -6.42 3.36 -9.54
N ALA A 61 -7.23 4.09 -10.30
CA ALA A 61 -8.29 4.96 -9.78
C ALA A 61 -9.41 4.15 -9.11
N LEU A 62 -9.80 3.00 -9.69
CA LEU A 62 -10.79 2.10 -9.08
C LEU A 62 -10.29 1.54 -7.73
N SER A 63 -9.01 1.20 -7.64
CA SER A 63 -8.38 0.75 -6.38
C SER A 63 -8.41 1.84 -5.30
N VAL A 64 -8.13 3.09 -5.68
CA VAL A 64 -8.23 4.24 -4.78
C VAL A 64 -9.68 4.47 -4.33
N LEU A 65 -10.65 4.36 -5.23
CA LEU A 65 -12.07 4.53 -4.89
C LEU A 65 -12.55 3.45 -3.92
N ALA A 66 -12.18 2.18 -4.15
CA ALA A 66 -12.48 1.09 -3.23
C ALA A 66 -11.90 1.34 -1.83
N THR A 67 -10.71 1.93 -1.77
CA THR A 67 -10.06 2.32 -0.50
C THR A 67 -10.83 3.41 0.23
N VAL A 68 -11.30 4.45 -0.47
CA VAL A 68 -12.11 5.52 0.13
C VAL A 68 -13.37 4.92 0.76
N ILE A 69 -14.04 4.00 0.06
CA ILE A 69 -15.24 3.31 0.56
C ILE A 69 -14.90 2.47 1.81
N ALA A 70 -13.75 1.80 1.83
CA ALA A 70 -13.32 1.01 2.98
C ALA A 70 -13.06 1.85 4.24
N LEU A 71 -12.59 3.09 4.09
CA LEU A 71 -12.27 4.00 5.20
C LEU A 71 -13.43 4.90 5.63
N ALA A 72 -14.46 5.01 4.78
CA ALA A 72 -15.61 5.87 5.01
C ALA A 72 -16.33 5.61 6.35
N PRO A 73 -16.56 4.35 6.80
CA PRO A 73 -17.24 4.11 8.07
C PRO A 73 -16.51 4.68 9.29
N ALA A 74 -15.17 4.72 9.23
CA ALA A 74 -14.33 5.18 10.32
C ALA A 74 -14.18 6.70 10.33
N LEU A 75 -13.76 7.26 9.19
CA LEU A 75 -13.27 8.63 9.05
C LEU A 75 -14.20 9.54 8.23
N GLY A 76 -15.36 9.04 7.82
CA GLY A 76 -16.22 9.72 6.86
C GLY A 76 -15.63 9.71 5.44
N LEU A 77 -16.40 10.22 4.48
CA LEU A 77 -15.97 10.20 3.07
C LEU A 77 -14.92 11.25 2.74
N VAL A 78 -15.01 12.44 3.36
CA VAL A 78 -14.28 13.64 2.88
C VAL A 78 -12.77 13.54 3.08
N ILE A 79 -12.31 13.14 4.26
CA ILE A 79 -10.87 13.06 4.57
C ILE A 79 -10.17 12.01 3.72
N PRO A 80 -10.59 10.72 3.70
CA PRO A 80 -9.99 9.72 2.84
C PRO A 80 -10.03 10.13 1.36
N TRP A 81 -11.11 10.77 0.91
CA TRP A 81 -11.25 11.22 -0.46
C TRP A 81 -10.19 12.26 -0.86
N VAL A 82 -10.02 13.34 -0.08
CA VAL A 82 -9.00 14.36 -0.39
C VAL A 82 -7.59 13.78 -0.32
N ARG A 83 -7.32 12.98 0.72
CA ARG A 83 -6.00 12.38 0.96
C ARG A 83 -5.58 11.48 -0.18
N LEU A 84 -6.43 10.52 -0.53
CA LEU A 84 -6.12 9.52 -1.55
C LEU A 84 -6.18 10.06 -2.98
N SER A 85 -6.91 11.15 -3.22
CA SER A 85 -6.95 11.80 -4.55
C SER A 85 -5.69 12.60 -4.87
N VAL A 86 -4.96 13.09 -3.85
CA VAL A 86 -3.76 13.92 -4.04
C VAL A 86 -2.48 13.12 -3.81
N ILE A 87 -2.39 12.35 -2.72
CA ILE A 87 -1.25 11.48 -2.39
C ILE A 87 -1.81 10.14 -1.88
N GLY A 88 -2.08 9.24 -2.81
CA GLY A 88 -2.73 7.97 -2.50
C GLY A 88 -1.76 6.83 -2.22
N ASN A 89 -1.68 6.40 -0.95
CA ASN A 89 -1.20 5.08 -0.59
C ASN A 89 -2.08 4.50 0.52
N LEU A 90 -2.90 3.51 0.18
CA LEU A 90 -3.78 2.81 1.13
C LEU A 90 -3.02 2.39 2.40
N MET A 91 -1.86 1.74 2.24
CA MET A 91 -1.10 1.20 3.37
C MET A 91 -0.64 2.30 4.33
N TYR A 92 -0.30 3.47 3.80
CA TYR A 92 0.10 4.59 4.65
C TYR A 92 -1.11 5.18 5.37
N GLU A 93 -2.21 5.46 4.65
CA GLU A 93 -3.37 6.12 5.24
C GLU A 93 -4.03 5.25 6.32
N THR A 94 -4.10 3.93 6.14
CA THR A 94 -4.61 3.00 7.17
C THR A 94 -3.69 2.96 8.38
N THR A 95 -2.38 2.76 8.17
CA THR A 95 -1.41 2.65 9.27
C THR A 95 -1.33 3.95 10.08
N ALA A 96 -1.35 5.10 9.41
CA ALA A 96 -1.30 6.40 10.08
C ALA A 96 -2.59 6.70 10.85
N ALA A 97 -3.75 6.33 10.29
CA ALA A 97 -5.03 6.47 10.98
C ALA A 97 -5.12 5.56 12.21
N GLU A 98 -4.70 4.30 12.09
CA GLU A 98 -4.63 3.34 13.21
C GLU A 98 -3.71 3.85 14.31
N ALA A 99 -2.49 4.28 13.97
CA ALA A 99 -1.52 4.80 14.94
C ALA A 99 -2.06 6.05 15.68
N ALA A 100 -2.76 6.94 14.96
CA ALA A 100 -3.38 8.11 15.58
C ALA A 100 -4.52 7.73 16.53
N MET A 101 -5.41 6.84 16.09
CA MET A 101 -6.54 6.35 16.90
C MET A 101 -6.06 5.66 18.19
N GLU A 102 -5.01 4.86 18.08
CA GLU A 102 -4.38 4.22 19.24
C GLU A 102 -3.76 5.23 20.21
N ALA A 103 -3.16 6.31 19.71
CA ALA A 103 -2.61 7.37 20.55
C ALA A 103 -3.70 8.14 21.34
N PHE A 104 -4.91 8.21 20.80
CA PHE A 104 -6.10 8.75 21.49
C PHE A 104 -6.84 7.70 22.35
N GLY A 105 -6.26 6.51 22.56
CA GLY A 105 -6.81 5.48 23.44
C GLY A 105 -8.02 4.73 22.86
N HIS A 106 -8.33 4.88 21.57
CA HIS A 106 -9.43 4.16 20.94
C HIS A 106 -8.96 2.75 20.52
N GLN A 107 -9.28 1.76 21.36
CA GLN A 107 -8.94 0.36 21.13
C GLN A 107 -9.76 -0.20 19.96
N GLY A 108 -9.09 -0.73 18.92
CA GLY A 108 -9.71 -1.20 17.67
C GLY A 108 -9.43 -0.34 16.42
N GLY A 109 -8.70 0.77 16.55
CA GLY A 109 -8.19 1.54 15.41
C GLY A 109 -9.30 2.05 14.49
N ILE A 110 -9.13 1.84 13.18
CA ILE A 110 -10.11 2.24 12.15
C ILE A 110 -11.36 1.34 12.10
N ALA A 111 -11.43 0.25 12.86
CA ALA A 111 -12.65 -0.57 12.93
C ALA A 111 -13.75 0.08 13.78
N VAL A 112 -13.41 1.11 14.57
CA VAL A 112 -14.34 1.86 15.41
C VAL A 112 -14.60 3.23 14.80
N PRO A 113 -15.87 3.65 14.63
CA PRO A 113 -16.17 4.97 14.10
C PRO A 113 -15.70 6.06 15.08
N VAL A 114 -14.97 7.05 14.57
CA VAL A 114 -14.54 8.19 15.39
C VAL A 114 -15.74 9.03 15.79
N THR A 115 -16.10 9.09 17.07
CA THR A 115 -17.27 9.86 17.51
C THR A 115 -16.92 11.25 18.02
N ASP A 116 -15.64 11.48 18.37
CA ASP A 116 -15.15 12.73 18.95
C ASP A 116 -14.47 13.63 17.87
N PRO A 117 -14.89 14.90 17.72
CA PRO A 117 -14.25 15.87 16.82
C PRO A 117 -12.77 16.12 17.10
N GLU A 118 -12.30 16.03 18.35
CA GLU A 118 -10.89 16.25 18.69
C GLU A 118 -10.02 15.11 18.16
N VAL A 119 -10.48 13.87 18.36
CA VAL A 119 -9.83 12.67 17.83
C VAL A 119 -9.85 12.69 16.30
N TYR A 120 -10.97 13.11 15.71
CA TYR A 120 -11.09 13.27 14.26
C TYR A 120 -10.07 14.25 13.68
N ALA A 121 -9.92 15.43 14.29
CA ALA A 121 -8.93 16.41 13.90
C ALA A 121 -7.49 15.89 14.11
N GLY A 122 -7.23 15.21 15.23
CA GLY A 122 -5.94 14.61 15.54
C GLY A 122 -5.51 13.57 14.49
N VAL A 123 -6.42 12.67 14.11
CA VAL A 123 -6.19 11.67 13.05
C VAL A 123 -5.89 12.37 11.71
N ALA A 124 -6.69 13.37 11.34
CA ALA A 124 -6.47 14.15 10.13
C ALA A 124 -5.08 14.81 10.08
N TRP A 125 -4.63 15.35 11.22
CA TRP A 125 -3.31 15.97 11.36
C TRP A 125 -2.17 14.96 11.24
N VAL A 126 -2.27 13.81 11.91
CA VAL A 126 -1.22 12.76 11.85
C VAL A 126 -1.08 12.22 10.43
N MET A 127 -2.19 11.89 9.78
CA MET A 127 -2.20 11.43 8.38
C MET A 127 -1.54 12.48 7.47
N THR A 128 -1.84 13.77 7.70
CA THR A 128 -1.33 14.87 6.88
C THR A 128 0.15 15.17 7.08
N LEU A 129 0.58 15.38 8.33
CA LEU A 129 1.95 15.78 8.64
C LEU A 129 2.98 14.70 8.33
N GLY A 130 2.65 13.42 8.53
CA GLY A 130 3.59 12.33 8.26
C GLY A 130 4.03 12.25 6.79
N ILE A 131 3.12 12.57 5.85
CA ILE A 131 3.45 12.62 4.41
C ILE A 131 4.19 13.91 4.05
N CYS A 132 3.87 15.05 4.67
CA CYS A 132 4.55 16.32 4.39
C CYS A 132 6.07 16.21 4.62
N PHE A 133 6.50 15.52 5.67
CA PHE A 133 7.93 15.29 5.92
C PHE A 133 8.59 14.51 4.77
N SER A 134 7.93 13.45 4.30
CA SER A 134 8.44 12.63 3.19
C SER A 134 8.61 13.43 1.90
N LEU A 135 7.70 14.36 1.60
CA LEU A 135 7.78 15.23 0.41
C LEU A 135 8.95 16.23 0.49
N VAL A 136 9.27 16.73 1.68
CA VAL A 136 10.39 17.67 1.88
C VAL A 136 11.72 16.94 1.82
N VAL A 137 11.77 15.70 2.31
CA VAL A 137 12.97 14.86 2.31
C VAL A 137 13.27 14.30 0.92
N LEU A 138 12.25 14.02 0.11
CA LEU A 138 12.38 13.40 -1.22
C LEU A 138 13.39 14.12 -2.15
N PRO A 139 13.39 15.45 -2.32
CA PRO A 139 14.35 16.14 -3.20
C PRO A 139 15.82 15.92 -2.80
N PHE A 140 16.09 15.81 -1.49
CA PHE A 140 17.45 15.63 -0.96
C PHE A 140 17.89 14.18 -0.98
N LEU A 141 16.94 13.27 -0.74
CA LEU A 141 17.21 11.84 -0.60
C LEU A 141 16.98 11.04 -1.89
N ALA A 142 16.20 11.53 -2.85
CA ALA A 142 15.89 10.80 -4.08
C ALA A 142 17.15 10.48 -4.90
N LYS A 143 18.10 11.41 -5.02
CA LYS A 143 19.35 11.16 -5.75
C LYS A 143 20.22 10.10 -5.05
N PRO A 144 20.53 10.19 -3.74
CA PRO A 144 21.31 9.15 -3.08
C PRO A 144 20.55 7.82 -2.96
N LEU A 145 19.23 7.81 -2.77
CA LEU A 145 18.44 6.58 -2.78
C LEU A 145 18.39 5.94 -4.15
N ASN A 146 18.10 6.66 -5.23
CA ASN A 146 18.14 6.09 -6.58
C ASN A 146 19.52 5.56 -6.93
N LYS A 147 20.59 6.29 -6.56
CA LYS A 147 21.96 5.83 -6.76
C LYS A 147 22.26 4.57 -5.93
N LYS A 148 21.79 4.52 -4.67
CA LYS A 148 21.96 3.36 -3.78
C LYS A 148 21.14 2.15 -4.22
N PHE A 149 19.86 2.30 -4.55
CA PHE A 149 19.02 1.23 -5.09
C PHE A 149 19.57 0.68 -6.40
N LEU A 150 20.00 1.55 -7.33
CA LEU A 150 20.66 1.14 -8.57
C LEU A 150 22.02 0.49 -8.32
N SER A 151 22.76 0.88 -7.27
CA SER A 151 24.04 0.28 -6.92
C SER A 151 23.93 -1.02 -6.12
N ALA A 152 22.89 -1.17 -5.30
CA ALA A 152 22.58 -2.38 -4.53
C ALA A 152 22.09 -3.46 -5.48
N GLY A 153 21.18 -3.13 -6.40
CA GLY A 153 20.79 -4.03 -7.49
C GLY A 153 21.94 -4.36 -8.46
N LYS A 154 22.99 -3.52 -8.54
CA LYS A 154 24.22 -3.85 -9.28
C LYS A 154 25.13 -4.80 -8.49
N LYS A 155 25.32 -4.58 -7.19
CA LYS A 155 26.12 -5.45 -6.31
C LYS A 155 25.52 -6.85 -6.19
N GLU A 156 24.21 -6.94 -5.93
CA GLU A 156 23.49 -8.22 -5.88
C GLU A 156 23.51 -8.95 -7.23
N ALA A 157 23.48 -8.22 -8.36
CA ALA A 157 23.61 -8.80 -9.70
C ALA A 157 25.06 -9.17 -10.10
N GLU A 158 26.06 -8.57 -9.45
CA GLU A 158 27.48 -8.87 -9.63
C GLU A 158 27.87 -10.09 -8.78
N GLU A 159 27.36 -10.18 -7.56
CA GLU A 159 27.43 -11.37 -6.68
C GLU A 159 26.68 -12.56 -7.31
N ALA A 160 25.45 -12.38 -7.81
CA ALA A 160 24.70 -13.43 -8.50
C ALA A 160 25.32 -13.85 -9.85
N LYS A 161 26.14 -13.00 -10.48
CA LYS A 161 26.94 -13.37 -11.67
C LYS A 161 28.20 -14.13 -11.29
N ALA A 162 28.89 -13.73 -10.22
CA ALA A 162 30.05 -14.44 -9.71
C ALA A 162 29.68 -15.86 -9.24
N ASP A 163 28.50 -16.03 -8.65
CA ASP A 163 27.96 -17.33 -8.24
C ASP A 163 27.51 -18.18 -9.44
N ALA A 164 26.98 -17.55 -10.51
CA ALA A 164 26.59 -18.24 -11.73
C ALA A 164 27.78 -18.63 -12.63
N GLU A 165 28.87 -17.87 -12.60
CA GLU A 165 30.11 -18.13 -13.35
C GLU A 165 30.94 -19.25 -12.71
N ASN A 166 30.85 -19.43 -11.40
CA ASN A 166 31.54 -20.52 -10.68
C ASN A 166 30.80 -21.87 -10.73
N THR A 167 29.57 -21.95 -11.26
CA THR A 167 28.74 -23.17 -11.12
C THR A 167 28.02 -23.65 -12.39
N ALA A 168 28.37 -23.21 -13.59
CA ALA A 168 27.79 -23.76 -14.82
C ALA A 168 28.81 -23.94 -15.96
N PRO A 169 28.82 -25.08 -16.68
CA PRO A 169 29.67 -25.28 -17.84
C PRO A 169 29.32 -24.31 -18.98
N ALA A 170 30.33 -23.98 -19.78
CA ALA A 170 30.20 -23.13 -20.95
C ALA A 170 29.09 -23.61 -21.90
N ASP A 171 28.24 -22.66 -22.30
CA ASP A 171 27.45 -22.60 -23.54
C ASP A 171 25.95 -22.39 -23.33
N THR A 172 25.55 -21.14 -23.07
CA THR A 172 24.45 -20.45 -23.78
C THR A 172 24.31 -19.01 -23.29
N LYS A 173 24.89 -18.06 -24.03
CA LYS A 173 24.72 -16.62 -23.81
C LYS A 173 23.29 -16.18 -24.18
N LYS A 174 22.35 -16.23 -23.22
CA LYS A 174 21.07 -15.52 -23.32
C LYS A 174 21.13 -14.24 -22.49
N LYS A 175 21.28 -13.09 -23.18
CA LYS A 175 21.19 -11.74 -22.59
C LYS A 175 19.86 -11.62 -21.82
N ARG A 176 19.91 -11.64 -20.48
CA ARG A 176 18.79 -11.28 -19.60
C ARG A 176 18.87 -9.78 -19.30
N ASN A 177 17.81 -9.05 -19.64
CA ASN A 177 17.75 -7.60 -19.46
C ASN A 177 17.57 -7.24 -17.97
N LEU A 178 18.50 -6.42 -17.46
CA LEU A 178 18.63 -5.95 -16.08
C LEU A 178 17.37 -5.22 -15.55
N GLY A 179 16.66 -4.49 -16.42
CA GLY A 179 15.44 -3.77 -16.05
C GLY A 179 14.27 -4.67 -15.65
N ASP A 180 14.16 -5.85 -16.27
CA ASP A 180 13.10 -6.82 -15.96
C ASP A 180 13.34 -7.50 -14.61
N PHE A 181 14.58 -7.60 -14.14
CA PHE A 181 14.91 -8.21 -12.85
C PHE A 181 14.59 -7.25 -11.70
N ILE A 182 14.96 -5.97 -11.82
CA ILE A 182 14.70 -4.95 -10.79
C ILE A 182 13.19 -4.74 -10.59
N ASN A 183 12.41 -4.63 -11.68
CA ASN A 183 10.94 -4.55 -11.58
C ASN A 183 10.31 -5.81 -10.96
N LYS A 184 10.94 -6.97 -11.10
CA LYS A 184 10.42 -8.25 -10.62
C LYS A 184 10.68 -8.49 -9.13
N PHE A 185 11.67 -7.82 -8.54
CA PHE A 185 12.07 -8.04 -7.14
C PHE A 185 11.85 -6.82 -6.22
N ALA A 186 11.86 -5.59 -6.74
CA ALA A 186 11.68 -4.39 -5.90
C ALA A 186 10.26 -4.26 -5.32
N THR A 187 9.22 -4.60 -6.10
CA THR A 187 7.84 -4.57 -5.62
C THR A 187 7.56 -5.68 -4.59
N PRO A 188 7.96 -6.95 -4.79
CA PRO A 188 7.82 -7.99 -3.76
C PRO A 188 8.66 -7.77 -2.50
N ALA A 189 9.84 -7.14 -2.59
CA ALA A 189 10.74 -6.96 -1.45
C ALA A 189 10.15 -6.05 -0.35
N ILE A 190 9.40 -5.00 -0.72
CA ILE A 190 8.69 -4.15 0.25
C ILE A 190 7.63 -4.96 0.99
N PHE A 191 6.93 -5.84 0.29
CA PHE A 191 5.94 -6.73 0.89
C PHE A 191 6.57 -7.79 1.79
N ILE A 192 7.71 -8.36 1.42
CA ILE A 192 8.46 -9.29 2.28
C ILE A 192 8.93 -8.60 3.56
N GLY A 193 9.37 -7.33 3.48
CA GLY A 193 9.72 -6.52 4.65
C GLY A 193 8.52 -6.25 5.57
N LEU A 194 7.36 -5.93 4.99
CA LEU A 194 6.11 -5.73 5.73
C LEU A 194 5.65 -7.03 6.43
N ILE A 195 5.68 -8.17 5.72
CA ILE A 195 5.37 -9.50 6.26
C ILE A 195 6.35 -9.84 7.40
N GLY A 196 7.64 -9.54 7.22
CA GLY A 196 8.66 -9.73 8.25
C GLY A 196 8.37 -8.94 9.53
N ALA A 197 7.86 -7.71 9.41
CA ALA A 197 7.45 -6.91 10.56
C ALA A 197 6.24 -7.52 11.29
N PHE A 198 5.24 -8.04 10.55
CA PHE A 198 4.09 -8.73 11.14
C PHE A 198 4.47 -10.07 11.80
N ILE A 199 5.38 -10.85 11.19
CA ILE A 199 5.92 -12.08 11.78
C ILE A 199 6.74 -11.75 13.03
N ALA A 200 7.56 -10.71 13.01
CA ALA A 200 8.35 -10.30 14.18
C ALA A 200 7.44 -9.89 15.35
N ARG A 201 6.37 -9.13 15.08
CA ARG A 201 5.34 -8.80 16.09
C ARG A 201 4.70 -10.07 16.66
N ALA A 202 4.36 -11.04 15.81
CA ALA A 202 3.80 -12.33 16.21
C ALA A 202 4.80 -13.23 16.99
N ILE A 203 6.10 -13.15 16.70
CA ILE A 203 7.09 -13.94 17.44
C ILE A 203 7.35 -13.34 18.83
N ILE A 204 7.42 -12.00 18.92
CA ILE A 204 7.75 -11.28 20.15
C ILE A 204 6.54 -11.20 21.10
N GLY A 205 5.33 -11.54 20.65
CA GLY A 205 4.13 -11.39 21.48
C GLY A 205 3.76 -9.93 21.75
N ALA A 206 4.18 -9.02 20.87
CA ALA A 206 3.97 -7.59 21.02
C ALA A 206 2.50 -7.23 20.71
N GLY A 207 1.77 -6.85 21.76
CA GLY A 207 0.37 -6.47 21.74
C GLY A 207 -0.03 -5.78 23.04
N LYS A 208 -1.10 -5.00 23.04
CA LYS A 208 -1.55 -4.30 24.25
C LYS A 208 -2.15 -5.31 25.23
N PRO A 209 -1.78 -5.24 26.53
CA PRO A 209 -2.22 -6.23 27.51
C PRO A 209 -3.73 -6.20 27.78
N GLU A 210 -4.40 -5.10 27.42
CA GLU A 210 -5.80 -4.83 27.78
C GLU A 210 -6.80 -5.27 26.71
N THR A 211 -6.33 -5.64 25.52
CA THR A 211 -7.16 -6.05 24.38
C THR A 211 -6.93 -7.51 24.05
N PHE A 212 -7.98 -8.31 24.19
CA PHE A 212 -7.99 -9.69 23.72
C PHE A 212 -7.95 -9.72 22.18
N GLY A 213 -7.04 -10.48 21.60
CA GLY A 213 -6.79 -10.61 20.16
C GLY A 213 -5.64 -9.76 19.60
N ASP A 214 -5.04 -8.87 20.41
CA ASP A 214 -3.96 -7.96 19.96
C ASP A 214 -2.55 -8.53 20.20
N GLY A 215 -2.44 -9.61 20.98
CA GLY A 215 -1.20 -10.37 21.20
C GLY A 215 -0.92 -11.39 20.10
N ALA A 216 0.25 -12.03 20.17
CA ALA A 216 0.52 -13.18 19.32
C ALA A 216 -0.20 -14.42 19.85
N GLY A 217 -1.16 -14.91 19.10
CA GLY A 217 -1.95 -16.07 19.48
C GLY A 217 -2.04 -17.12 18.37
N VAL A 218 -2.66 -18.24 18.71
CA VAL A 218 -2.91 -19.33 17.76
C VAL A 218 -3.69 -18.81 16.54
N LEU A 219 -4.65 -17.90 16.78
CA LEU A 219 -5.42 -17.27 15.71
C LEU A 219 -4.59 -16.36 14.80
N SER A 220 -3.66 -15.56 15.33
CA SER A 220 -2.83 -14.68 14.48
C SER A 220 -1.92 -15.48 13.57
N ILE A 221 -1.40 -16.62 14.04
CA ILE A 221 -0.58 -17.52 13.21
C ILE A 221 -1.40 -18.23 12.16
N ILE A 222 -2.56 -18.78 12.53
CA ILE A 222 -3.47 -19.39 11.56
C ILE A 222 -3.84 -18.37 10.48
N THR A 223 -4.19 -17.15 10.88
CA THR A 223 -4.51 -16.05 9.96
C THR A 223 -3.35 -15.75 9.02
N LEU A 224 -2.12 -15.67 9.55
CA LEU A 224 -0.92 -15.41 8.77
C LEU A 224 -0.63 -16.55 7.77
N VAL A 225 -0.70 -17.80 8.22
CA VAL A 225 -0.47 -18.97 7.37
C VAL A 225 -1.52 -19.05 6.26
N VAL A 226 -2.80 -18.85 6.60
CA VAL A 226 -3.88 -18.84 5.62
C VAL A 226 -3.69 -17.70 4.62
N ALA A 227 -3.34 -16.49 5.07
CA ALA A 227 -3.07 -15.36 4.18
C ALA A 227 -1.96 -15.67 3.17
N VAL A 228 -0.85 -16.27 3.62
CA VAL A 228 0.28 -16.64 2.76
C VAL A 228 -0.15 -17.72 1.75
N VAL A 229 -0.79 -18.79 2.21
CA VAL A 229 -1.22 -19.90 1.35
C VAL A 229 -2.21 -19.42 0.29
N VAL A 230 -3.23 -18.65 0.69
CA VAL A 230 -4.25 -18.13 -0.23
C VAL A 230 -3.64 -17.17 -1.22
N SER A 231 -2.75 -16.27 -0.78
CA SER A 231 -2.06 -15.33 -1.68
C SER A 231 -1.20 -16.07 -2.71
N ILE A 232 -0.46 -17.10 -2.30
CA ILE A 232 0.33 -17.94 -3.22
C ILE A 232 -0.58 -18.66 -4.22
N LEU A 233 -1.69 -19.24 -3.78
CA LEU A 233 -2.63 -19.95 -4.65
C LEU A 233 -3.26 -18.99 -5.67
N LEU A 234 -3.69 -17.80 -5.24
CA LEU A 234 -4.23 -16.77 -6.10
C LEU A 234 -3.19 -16.24 -7.09
N GLU A 235 -1.93 -16.11 -6.68
CA GLU A 235 -0.84 -15.69 -7.57
C GLU A 235 -0.51 -16.76 -8.62
N ILE A 236 -0.47 -18.04 -8.23
CA ILE A 236 -0.30 -19.17 -9.16
C ILE A 236 -1.47 -19.20 -10.15
N PHE A 237 -2.68 -19.00 -9.67
CA PHE A 237 -3.90 -18.97 -10.49
C PHE A 237 -3.89 -17.79 -11.46
N ALA A 238 -3.56 -16.59 -10.98
CA ALA A 238 -3.43 -15.39 -11.80
C ALA A 238 -2.39 -15.57 -12.92
N LYS A 239 -1.23 -16.17 -12.60
CA LYS A 239 -0.16 -16.45 -13.56
C LYS A 239 -0.53 -17.54 -14.57
N LYS A 240 -1.18 -18.63 -14.12
CA LYS A 240 -1.64 -19.71 -15.02
C LYS A 240 -2.68 -19.22 -16.02
N LEU A 241 -3.59 -18.34 -15.59
CA LEU A 241 -4.66 -17.80 -16.43
C LEU A 241 -4.31 -16.47 -17.11
N LYS A 242 -3.09 -15.96 -16.90
CA LYS A 242 -2.62 -14.65 -17.41
C LYS A 242 -3.58 -13.50 -17.05
N LEU A 243 -4.17 -13.55 -15.85
CA LEU A 243 -5.09 -12.55 -15.33
C LEU A 243 -4.30 -11.40 -14.70
N THR A 244 -3.76 -10.50 -15.52
CA THR A 244 -2.98 -9.33 -15.06
C THR A 244 -3.79 -8.35 -14.21
N TRP A 245 -5.12 -8.39 -14.32
CA TRP A 245 -5.99 -7.59 -13.48
C TRP A 245 -6.11 -8.12 -12.05
N LEU A 246 -5.87 -9.42 -11.81
CA LEU A 246 -6.02 -10.05 -10.49
C LEU A 246 -4.79 -9.79 -9.59
N GLU A 247 -3.61 -9.60 -10.18
CA GLU A 247 -2.33 -9.35 -9.48
C GLU A 247 -2.41 -8.27 -8.38
N PRO A 248 -2.99 -7.07 -8.62
CA PRO A 248 -3.13 -6.06 -7.57
C PRO A 248 -4.12 -6.44 -6.46
N PHE A 249 -5.03 -7.39 -6.70
CA PHE A 249 -6.04 -7.82 -5.73
C PHE A 249 -5.66 -9.10 -4.98
N VAL A 250 -4.60 -9.82 -5.38
CA VAL A 250 -4.14 -11.05 -4.71
C VAL A 250 -3.96 -10.83 -3.21
N MET A 251 -3.31 -9.71 -2.83
CA MET A 251 -3.03 -9.42 -1.42
C MET A 251 -4.28 -9.00 -0.62
N PRO A 252 -5.10 -8.02 -1.07
CA PRO A 252 -6.37 -7.71 -0.40
C PRO A 252 -7.29 -8.93 -0.25
N ILE A 253 -7.44 -9.74 -1.30
CA ILE A 253 -8.29 -10.93 -1.28
C ILE A 253 -7.71 -11.96 -0.30
N GLY A 254 -6.39 -12.17 -0.31
CA GLY A 254 -5.72 -13.04 0.66
C GLY A 254 -5.95 -12.61 2.11
N MET A 255 -5.89 -11.31 2.39
CA MET A 255 -6.16 -10.75 3.72
C MET A 255 -7.62 -10.95 4.16
N ILE A 256 -8.58 -10.69 3.28
CA ILE A 256 -10.01 -10.88 3.58
C ILE A 256 -10.31 -12.35 3.86
N ILE A 257 -9.79 -13.26 3.02
CA ILE A 257 -9.99 -14.71 3.22
C ILE A 257 -9.34 -15.18 4.51
N ALA A 258 -8.16 -14.65 4.85
CA ALA A 258 -7.50 -14.95 6.12
C ALA A 258 -8.33 -14.49 7.32
N MET A 259 -8.93 -13.30 7.25
CA MET A 259 -9.79 -12.78 8.33
C MET A 259 -11.07 -13.61 8.48
N ILE A 260 -11.68 -14.03 7.37
CA ILE A 260 -12.83 -14.96 7.38
C ILE A 260 -12.43 -16.30 7.99
N ALA A 261 -11.27 -16.83 7.60
CA ALA A 261 -10.76 -18.08 8.17
C ALA A 261 -10.53 -17.94 9.67
N ALA A 262 -9.96 -16.83 10.14
CA ALA A 262 -9.77 -16.57 11.57
C ALA A 262 -11.08 -16.61 12.36
N ILE A 263 -12.14 -15.99 11.83
CA ILE A 263 -13.49 -16.04 12.43
C ILE A 263 -14.01 -17.48 12.47
N ILE A 264 -13.84 -18.24 11.39
CA ILE A 264 -14.26 -19.65 11.35
C ILE A 264 -13.49 -20.49 12.37
N PHE A 265 -12.17 -20.32 12.44
CA PHE A 265 -11.32 -21.06 13.37
C PHE A 265 -11.62 -20.71 14.82
N PHE A 266 -11.95 -19.46 15.14
CA PHE A 266 -12.39 -19.06 16.47
C PHE A 266 -13.66 -19.80 16.93
N ASN A 267 -14.59 -20.08 16.01
CA ASN A 267 -15.82 -20.80 16.33
C ASN A 267 -15.67 -22.33 16.39
N ILE A 268 -14.56 -22.89 15.87
CA ILE A 268 -14.33 -24.34 15.77
C ILE A 268 -13.31 -24.82 16.82
N LEU A 269 -12.32 -23.99 17.15
CA LEU A 269 -11.29 -24.35 18.12
C LEU A 269 -11.86 -24.33 19.55
N PRO A 270 -11.42 -25.24 20.44
CA PRO A 270 -11.71 -25.16 21.86
C PRO A 270 -11.26 -23.81 22.43
N GLU A 271 -12.06 -23.22 23.34
CA GLU A 271 -11.79 -21.89 23.92
C GLU A 271 -10.35 -21.79 24.48
N ASP A 272 -9.84 -22.87 25.08
CA ASP A 272 -8.49 -22.93 25.65
C ASP A 272 -7.37 -22.72 24.62
N ILE A 273 -7.61 -23.07 23.35
CA ILE A 273 -6.64 -22.99 22.25
C ILE A 273 -6.89 -21.72 21.42
N ALA A 274 -8.17 -21.37 21.22
CA ALA A 274 -8.55 -20.17 20.49
C ALA A 274 -8.13 -18.89 21.24
N MET A 275 -8.21 -18.92 22.57
CA MET A 275 -7.83 -17.81 23.45
C MET A 275 -6.36 -17.85 23.88
N LEU A 276 -5.59 -18.84 23.40
CA LEU A 276 -4.18 -18.97 23.72
C LEU A 276 -3.36 -17.89 23.01
N GLU A 277 -2.96 -16.88 23.79
CA GLU A 277 -2.03 -15.83 23.42
C GLU A 277 -0.75 -16.00 24.23
N TRP A 278 0.41 -15.96 23.56
CA TRP A 278 1.67 -15.70 24.26
C TRP A 278 2.00 -14.23 24.17
N ARG A 279 2.44 -13.70 25.31
CA ARG A 279 2.87 -12.32 25.47
C ARG A 279 4.31 -12.37 25.97
N GLY A 280 5.17 -11.59 25.32
CA GLY A 280 6.58 -11.43 25.69
C GLY A 280 6.74 -10.59 26.95
#